data_AF-A0A1L7X2I9-F1
#
_entry.id   AF-A0A1L7X2I9-F1
#
_cell.length_a   1.000
_cell.length_b   1.000
_cell.length_c   1.000
_cell.angle_alpha   90.00
_cell.angle_beta   90.00
_cell.angle_gamma   90.00
#
_symmetry.space_group_name_H-M   'P 1'
#
loop_
_entity.id
_entity.type
_entity.pdbx_description
1 polymer ?
#
loop_
_entity_poly.entity_id
_entity_poly.type
_entity_poly.pdbx_seq_one_letter_code
_entity_poly.pdbx_strand_id
1 'polypeptide(L)'
;MWTSLPTALLAFLFLSDPAAARYQRRTITIEACDTTATVVRTSSAGGEFHEKVLASSTPPVVVMSTMTVVPMPVGTFGGVVYSGVSTGTGIPAGIFYSGAASGLGLPSGIFWSGYATGTGSGSPRPTGGVGGNRTHHHPLPVNSTSSVLPIFSLHDTSSFSKQTSIASSSAALSTYIPSPFSSITLKPSSTFVSVTTSKSRSTSTPSTSTSTTSLTSTSATATATPIPFLRGVNLGGWLVLEKWMDSDAFTGAFSNAADQYTFDSISGASSALETHWSTYFTESDIQSLAATGINALRIPIGYWAYNNTGTPYITGADAYLDKAITWARNAGMYVWVDCHGSPGSQNGFDNSGHAGSVNWQTSSNLAASISVLETMAKKYGSLEYADVVVGLEMTNEPISYGNNHFSVTQSWAQEAYTAVKAQVENPGLVVVMHDAFQGATAWTDVAQTLINGGKKTFGIDTHLYQLYTDADNALTQSEHISKACGWSTDLAISNAVMPTYIGEFSAATNVCVNPDGSTTAGTSCSVDGCQCQSGNFDDLNDAMVKQMRMFVEAQLDVFEASSSGYFMWAAKGPGGWGFLNGIEKGVIPNPVTSRKYSSQCSGLVKRESKGWRRWFW
;
A
#
# COMPACT_ATOMS: atom_id res chain seq x y z
N MET A 1 21.41 5.69 53.38
CA MET A 1 21.57 7.06 52.86
C MET A 1 22.92 7.16 52.18
N TRP A 2 22.99 7.81 51.01
CA TRP A 2 24.17 8.46 50.42
C TRP A 2 25.50 7.67 50.21
N THR A 3 25.81 7.41 48.92
CA THR A 3 27.07 7.72 48.18
C THR A 3 28.42 7.08 48.58
N SER A 4 29.39 6.82 47.69
CA SER A 4 29.48 6.91 46.19
C SER A 4 30.77 6.21 45.68
N LEU A 5 30.90 5.97 44.37
CA LEU A 5 32.22 5.69 43.73
C LEU A 5 33.15 6.93 43.77
N PRO A 6 34.48 6.76 43.61
CA PRO A 6 35.11 7.09 42.31
C PRO A 6 36.32 6.21 41.86
N THR A 7 36.32 5.87 40.56
CA THR A 7 37.40 5.87 39.52
C THR A 7 38.89 5.52 39.77
N ALA A 8 39.53 5.00 38.70
CA ALA A 8 40.94 5.22 38.26
C ALA A 8 42.10 4.45 38.97
N LEU A 9 43.28 4.13 38.36
CA LEU A 9 43.69 3.88 36.94
C LEU A 9 45.15 3.33 36.88
N LEU A 10 45.49 2.35 36.00
CA LEU A 10 46.87 1.91 35.59
C LEU A 10 47.86 1.43 36.72
N ALA A 11 49.05 0.82 36.51
CA ALA A 11 49.64 -0.06 35.45
C ALA A 11 50.99 -0.68 35.92
N PHE A 12 51.56 -1.62 35.12
CA PHE A 12 52.98 -2.07 35.10
C PHE A 12 53.49 -2.92 36.30
N LEU A 13 54.53 -3.80 36.27
CA LEU A 13 55.35 -4.58 35.28
C LEU A 13 56.13 -5.68 36.10
N PHE A 14 56.85 -6.72 35.63
CA PHE A 14 57.33 -7.20 34.30
C PHE A 14 57.51 -8.76 34.30
N LEU A 15 58.55 -9.30 33.60
CA LEU A 15 59.03 -10.69 33.43
C LEU A 15 58.22 -11.57 32.44
N SER A 16 58.59 -11.86 31.18
CA SER A 16 59.87 -11.92 30.40
C SER A 16 60.56 -13.30 30.33
N ASP A 17 60.36 -14.05 29.23
CA ASP A 17 61.43 -14.48 28.30
C ASP A 17 60.88 -15.00 26.93
N PRO A 18 61.62 -15.00 25.79
CA PRO A 18 61.01 -15.16 24.43
C PRO A 18 61.70 -16.09 23.39
N ALA A 19 60.96 -16.45 22.32
CA ALA A 19 61.45 -16.71 20.94
C ALA A 19 60.23 -16.66 19.96
N ALA A 20 60.08 -15.75 18.99
CA ALA A 20 60.84 -15.46 17.75
C ALA A 20 60.66 -16.50 16.61
N ALA A 21 60.37 -16.17 15.34
CA ALA A 21 59.91 -14.91 14.70
C ALA A 21 59.46 -15.13 13.21
N ARG A 22 58.89 -14.07 12.58
CA ARG A 22 58.74 -13.79 11.12
C ARG A 22 57.47 -14.21 10.34
N TYR A 23 56.57 -13.23 10.19
CA TYR A 23 56.12 -12.64 8.91
C TYR A 23 56.16 -13.46 7.60
N GLN A 24 55.02 -13.56 6.91
CA GLN A 24 54.94 -13.62 5.44
C GLN A 24 53.83 -12.70 4.92
N ARG A 25 54.09 -12.03 3.79
CA ARG A 25 53.06 -11.36 2.98
C ARG A 25 52.39 -12.41 2.09
N ARG A 26 51.06 -12.39 1.94
CA ARG A 26 50.39 -13.13 0.86
C ARG A 26 50.25 -12.25 -0.37
N THR A 27 51.02 -12.57 -1.41
CA THR A 27 50.73 -12.15 -2.78
C THR A 27 49.48 -12.87 -3.25
N ILE A 28 48.55 -12.18 -3.90
CA ILE A 28 47.45 -12.84 -4.63
C ILE A 28 47.96 -13.15 -6.04
N THR A 29 48.30 -14.41 -6.28
CA THR A 29 48.49 -14.93 -7.64
C THR A 29 47.13 -15.27 -8.22
N ILE A 30 46.82 -14.78 -9.42
CA ILE A 30 45.63 -15.20 -10.16
C ILE A 30 46.03 -16.46 -10.94
N GLU A 31 45.70 -17.63 -10.42
CA GLU A 31 45.74 -18.88 -11.20
C GLU A 31 44.45 -19.01 -12.01
N ALA A 32 44.58 -19.22 -13.32
CA ALA A 32 43.45 -19.52 -14.18
C ALA A 32 43.02 -20.99 -13.99
N CYS A 33 41.71 -21.24 -13.93
CA CYS A 33 41.14 -22.59 -13.87
C CYS A 33 40.66 -23.07 -15.24
N ASP A 34 40.64 -24.38 -15.44
CA ASP A 34 40.64 -25.03 -16.76
C ASP A 34 39.44 -24.74 -17.67
N THR A 35 39.75 -24.68 -18.97
CA THR A 35 38.77 -24.79 -20.06
C THR A 35 38.29 -26.23 -20.22
N THR A 36 37.02 -26.50 -19.91
CA THR A 36 36.41 -27.82 -20.08
C THR A 36 35.97 -28.09 -21.52
N ALA A 37 36.88 -28.63 -22.35
CA ALA A 37 36.58 -29.08 -23.70
C ALA A 37 35.75 -30.39 -23.68
N THR A 38 34.52 -30.34 -24.20
CA THR A 38 33.63 -31.53 -24.26
C THR A 38 33.96 -32.38 -25.49
N VAL A 39 34.67 -33.48 -25.29
CA VAL A 39 35.03 -34.43 -26.36
C VAL A 39 33.88 -35.40 -26.63
N VAL A 40 33.24 -35.28 -27.79
CA VAL A 40 32.23 -36.25 -28.27
C VAL A 40 32.92 -37.31 -29.13
N ARG A 41 32.88 -38.57 -28.71
CA ARG A 41 33.31 -39.74 -29.51
C ARG A 41 32.10 -40.56 -29.93
N THR A 42 31.89 -40.71 -31.23
CA THR A 42 30.90 -41.61 -31.83
C THR A 42 31.61 -42.70 -32.62
N SER A 43 31.29 -43.97 -32.36
CA SER A 43 31.87 -45.10 -33.09
C SER A 43 30.97 -45.57 -34.23
N SER A 44 31.55 -45.73 -35.42
CA SER A 44 31.02 -46.50 -36.53
C SER A 44 32.10 -47.43 -37.08
N ALA A 45 31.72 -48.50 -37.79
CA ALA A 45 32.65 -49.54 -38.22
C ALA A 45 33.46 -49.14 -39.47
N GLY A 46 34.74 -49.53 -39.50
CA GLY A 46 35.72 -49.13 -40.52
C GLY A 46 36.78 -48.23 -39.88
N GLY A 47 38.02 -48.71 -39.79
CA GLY A 47 39.06 -48.06 -38.99
C GLY A 47 39.97 -47.16 -39.80
N GLU A 48 39.90 -45.85 -39.55
CA GLU A 48 41.02 -44.91 -39.62
C GLU A 48 40.69 -43.67 -38.77
N PHE A 49 41.68 -43.12 -38.04
CA PHE A 49 41.47 -41.97 -37.15
C PHE A 49 42.17 -40.73 -37.70
N HIS A 50 41.41 -39.65 -37.93
CA HIS A 50 41.95 -38.33 -38.23
C HIS A 50 41.50 -37.32 -37.16
N GLU A 51 42.48 -36.78 -36.45
CA GLU A 51 42.30 -35.72 -35.46
C GLU A 51 42.38 -34.35 -36.15
N LYS A 52 41.44 -33.44 -35.84
CA LYS A 52 41.34 -32.15 -36.53
C LYS A 52 41.03 -31.01 -35.56
N VAL A 53 42.07 -30.36 -35.06
CA VAL A 53 41.98 -29.16 -34.22
C VAL A 53 41.71 -27.94 -35.12
N LEU A 54 40.68 -27.16 -34.78
CA LEU A 54 40.42 -25.85 -35.36
C LEU A 54 40.62 -24.79 -34.28
N ALA A 55 41.67 -23.98 -34.43
CA ALA A 55 41.90 -22.77 -33.65
C ALA A 55 41.72 -21.56 -34.55
N SER A 56 40.94 -20.57 -34.10
CA SER A 56 40.77 -19.29 -34.79
C SER A 56 41.05 -18.15 -33.81
N SER A 57 42.09 -17.37 -34.09
CA SER A 57 42.50 -16.22 -33.29
C SER A 57 42.19 -14.90 -34.02
N THR A 58 41.64 -13.94 -33.30
CA THR A 58 41.48 -12.55 -33.74
C THR A 58 41.76 -11.59 -32.56
N PRO A 59 42.34 -10.41 -32.81
CA PRO A 59 42.91 -9.54 -31.76
C PRO A 59 41.86 -8.70 -31.01
N PRO A 60 42.21 -8.14 -29.84
CA PRO A 60 41.32 -7.25 -29.09
C PRO A 60 41.09 -5.92 -29.84
N VAL A 61 39.83 -5.47 -29.88
CA VAL A 61 39.44 -4.17 -30.44
C VAL A 61 39.60 -3.09 -29.36
N VAL A 62 40.42 -2.07 -29.65
CA VAL A 62 40.51 -0.85 -28.82
C VAL A 62 39.37 0.09 -29.22
N VAL A 63 38.41 0.30 -28.31
CA VAL A 63 37.40 1.35 -28.46
C VAL A 63 37.93 2.64 -27.83
N MET A 64 38.38 3.58 -28.65
CA MET A 64 38.71 4.93 -28.19
C MET A 64 37.41 5.73 -27.99
N SER A 65 37.20 6.28 -26.78
CA SER A 65 36.12 7.24 -26.54
C SER A 65 36.52 8.63 -27.06
N THR A 66 36.26 8.91 -28.34
CA THR A 66 36.39 10.26 -28.90
C THR A 66 35.15 11.10 -28.55
N MET A 67 35.26 11.98 -27.55
CA MET A 67 34.23 12.99 -27.28
C MET A 67 34.26 14.08 -28.36
N THR A 68 33.31 14.06 -29.29
CA THR A 68 33.09 15.15 -30.24
C THR A 68 32.20 16.22 -29.61
N VAL A 69 32.80 17.34 -29.18
CA VAL A 69 32.06 18.49 -28.64
C VAL A 69 31.50 19.34 -29.79
N VAL A 70 30.19 19.52 -29.82
CA VAL A 70 29.50 20.50 -30.68
C VAL A 70 28.55 21.32 -29.78
N PRO A 71 28.65 22.66 -29.75
CA PRO A 71 27.85 23.49 -28.85
C PRO A 71 26.45 23.79 -29.41
N MET A 72 25.47 23.92 -28.52
CA MET A 72 24.13 24.44 -28.80
C MET A 72 23.77 25.54 -27.77
N PRO A 73 22.84 26.47 -28.10
CA PRO A 73 22.99 27.87 -27.70
C PRO A 73 22.44 28.26 -26.32
N VAL A 74 22.93 29.39 -25.82
CA VAL A 74 22.57 29.99 -24.53
C VAL A 74 21.15 30.58 -24.57
N GLY A 75 20.25 30.06 -23.73
CA GLY A 75 18.98 30.69 -23.40
C GLY A 75 19.13 31.69 -22.25
N THR A 76 18.80 32.96 -22.48
CA THR A 76 18.97 34.03 -21.49
C THR A 76 17.84 34.07 -20.45
N PHE A 77 18.16 33.87 -19.17
CA PHE A 77 17.29 34.28 -18.06
C PHE A 77 17.62 35.70 -17.61
N GLY A 78 16.62 36.59 -17.63
CA GLY A 78 16.74 37.94 -17.09
C GLY A 78 16.55 37.94 -15.58
N GLY A 79 17.59 38.24 -14.82
CA GLY A 79 17.50 38.38 -13.36
C GLY A 79 16.86 39.70 -12.95
N VAL A 80 15.79 39.64 -12.15
CA VAL A 80 15.23 40.81 -11.46
C VAL A 80 16.04 41.07 -10.19
N VAL A 81 16.66 42.24 -10.10
CA VAL A 81 17.46 42.64 -8.93
C VAL A 81 16.57 43.23 -7.84
N TYR A 82 16.68 42.70 -6.62
CA TYR A 82 16.29 43.42 -5.40
C TYR A 82 17.53 43.75 -4.58
N SER A 83 17.80 45.04 -4.39
CA SER A 83 18.94 45.54 -3.62
C SER A 83 18.55 45.75 -2.15
N GLY A 84 19.07 44.89 -1.27
CA GLY A 84 19.02 45.08 0.19
C GLY A 84 20.42 45.33 0.74
N VAL A 85 20.67 46.53 1.28
CA VAL A 85 21.98 46.91 1.83
C VAL A 85 22.09 46.49 3.30
N SER A 86 23.18 45.82 3.65
CA SER A 86 23.66 45.69 5.03
C SER A 86 25.18 45.73 5.06
N THR A 87 25.77 46.29 6.11
CA THR A 87 27.18 46.73 6.16
C THR A 87 27.95 46.10 7.33
N GLY A 88 29.19 45.68 7.11
CA GLY A 88 30.18 45.55 8.21
C GLY A 88 31.07 44.30 8.23
N THR A 89 32.33 44.49 7.80
CA THR A 89 33.59 44.02 8.46
C THR A 89 33.52 43.04 9.66
N GLY A 90 34.30 41.95 9.77
CA GLY A 90 35.19 41.25 8.81
C GLY A 90 36.56 40.78 9.37
N ILE A 91 37.05 39.60 8.91
CA ILE A 91 38.49 39.15 8.85
C ILE A 91 39.15 38.78 10.21
N PRO A 92 40.21 37.91 10.34
CA PRO A 92 40.79 36.79 9.52
C PRO A 92 40.74 35.41 10.27
N ALA A 93 41.54 34.36 9.97
CA ALA A 93 41.83 33.54 8.77
C ALA A 93 42.83 32.39 9.12
N GLY A 94 42.96 31.35 8.27
CA GLY A 94 43.91 30.21 8.41
C GLY A 94 43.21 28.86 8.09
N ILE A 95 43.48 28.07 7.03
CA ILE A 95 44.72 27.68 6.29
C ILE A 95 45.60 26.78 7.19
N PHE A 96 45.81 25.48 6.93
CA PHE A 96 46.38 24.86 5.69
C PHE A 96 45.80 23.50 5.23
N TYR A 97 45.60 23.38 3.91
CA TYR A 97 45.99 22.30 2.98
C TYR A 97 45.79 20.78 3.25
N SER A 98 44.87 20.22 2.45
CA SER A 98 45.03 19.06 1.52
C SER A 98 45.43 17.66 2.00
N GLY A 99 44.53 16.71 1.72
CA GLY A 99 44.85 15.31 1.39
C GLY A 99 43.85 14.77 0.35
N ALA A 100 44.34 14.15 -0.72
CA ALA A 100 43.56 13.43 -1.74
C ALA A 100 44.10 11.98 -1.84
N ALA A 101 43.45 10.97 -2.43
CA ALA A 101 42.26 10.94 -3.29
C ALA A 101 41.51 9.58 -3.14
N SER A 102 40.58 9.29 -4.07
CA SER A 102 39.77 8.06 -4.27
C SER A 102 38.86 7.59 -3.11
N GLY A 103 37.57 7.32 -3.29
CA GLY A 103 36.70 7.51 -4.46
C GLY A 103 36.26 6.21 -5.15
N LEU A 104 34.99 5.84 -4.91
CA LEU A 104 34.13 5.06 -5.81
C LEU A 104 32.76 5.76 -5.80
N GLY A 105 32.17 5.97 -6.98
CA GLY A 105 30.94 6.75 -7.14
C GLY A 105 29.69 5.88 -7.33
N LEU A 106 28.55 6.40 -6.87
CA LEU A 106 27.21 5.93 -7.24
C LEU A 106 26.47 7.09 -7.93
N PRO A 107 25.72 6.85 -9.03
CA PRO A 107 25.06 7.91 -9.78
C PRO A 107 23.79 8.39 -9.06
N SER A 108 23.86 9.56 -8.42
CA SER A 108 22.71 10.23 -7.84
C SER A 108 21.82 10.85 -8.93
N GLY A 109 20.77 10.13 -9.33
CA GLY A 109 19.72 10.67 -10.20
C GLY A 109 18.87 11.70 -9.47
N ILE A 110 18.85 12.94 -9.97
CA ILE A 110 17.99 14.00 -9.43
C ILE A 110 16.61 13.88 -10.08
N PHE A 111 15.61 13.45 -9.31
CA PHE A 111 14.22 13.42 -9.76
C PHE A 111 13.51 14.74 -9.45
N TRP A 112 12.70 15.21 -10.41
CA TRP A 112 11.86 16.40 -10.27
C TRP A 112 10.45 16.08 -10.79
N SER A 113 9.55 15.70 -9.89
CA SER A 113 8.18 15.26 -10.19
C SER A 113 7.22 16.45 -10.35
N GLY A 114 7.29 17.11 -11.50
CA GLY A 114 6.30 18.11 -11.90
C GLY A 114 4.98 17.47 -12.32
N TYR A 115 4.04 17.31 -11.38
CA TYR A 115 2.66 16.89 -11.69
C TYR A 115 1.97 17.92 -12.58
N ALA A 116 1.67 17.55 -13.82
CA ALA A 116 0.92 18.35 -14.78
C ALA A 116 -0.42 17.68 -15.11
N THR A 117 -1.50 18.15 -14.50
CA THR A 117 -2.87 17.67 -14.74
C THR A 117 -3.36 18.08 -16.13
N GLY A 118 -3.32 17.15 -17.08
CA GLY A 118 -3.63 17.40 -18.50
C GLY A 118 -5.02 16.92 -18.95
N THR A 119 -6.11 17.48 -18.41
CA THR A 119 -7.46 17.26 -18.96
C THR A 119 -7.68 18.15 -20.19
N GLY A 120 -8.02 17.58 -21.36
CA GLY A 120 -8.07 18.36 -22.61
C GLY A 120 -8.62 17.64 -23.85
N SER A 121 -9.83 17.09 -23.79
CA SER A 121 -10.56 16.69 -25.00
C SER A 121 -11.24 17.90 -25.65
N GLY A 122 -11.01 18.14 -26.95
CA GLY A 122 -11.58 19.32 -27.62
C GLY A 122 -11.09 19.62 -29.04
N SER A 123 -11.48 18.81 -30.02
CA SER A 123 -11.53 19.27 -31.43
C SER A 123 -12.79 20.13 -31.64
N PRO A 124 -12.74 21.22 -32.44
CA PRO A 124 -13.11 21.05 -33.84
C PRO A 124 -12.37 21.94 -34.87
N ARG A 125 -12.50 21.56 -36.13
CA ARG A 125 -12.25 22.33 -37.36
C ARG A 125 -13.27 21.86 -38.43
N PRO A 126 -13.52 22.61 -39.54
CA PRO A 126 -13.20 24.01 -39.81
C PRO A 126 -14.36 24.81 -40.45
N THR A 127 -14.39 26.14 -40.25
CA THR A 127 -15.01 27.11 -41.18
C THR A 127 -14.14 28.37 -41.26
N GLY A 128 -13.91 28.91 -42.46
CA GLY A 128 -13.07 30.10 -42.67
C GLY A 128 -13.87 31.37 -42.97
N GLY A 129 -13.22 32.55 -42.93
CA GLY A 129 -13.89 33.83 -43.24
C GLY A 129 -13.09 35.11 -42.93
N VAL A 130 -12.16 35.45 -43.84
CA VAL A 130 -11.65 36.81 -44.18
C VAL A 130 -11.85 37.99 -43.20
N GLY A 131 -10.72 38.58 -42.74
CA GLY A 131 -10.47 40.02 -42.87
C GLY A 131 -10.40 40.91 -41.61
N GLY A 132 -9.57 41.97 -41.68
CA GLY A 132 -9.71 43.17 -40.80
C GLY A 132 -8.46 43.65 -40.05
N ASN A 133 -7.63 44.50 -40.67
CA ASN A 133 -6.58 45.28 -39.98
C ASN A 133 -7.16 46.46 -39.18
N ARG A 134 -6.75 46.63 -37.90
CA ARG A 134 -6.15 47.89 -37.40
C ARG A 134 -5.57 47.82 -35.97
N THR A 135 -4.79 48.85 -35.61
CA THR A 135 -3.93 48.94 -34.42
C THR A 135 -4.13 50.26 -33.64
N HIS A 136 -3.64 50.28 -32.37
CA HIS A 136 -3.55 51.44 -31.44
C HIS A 136 -4.91 51.99 -30.91
N HIS A 137 -5.06 52.59 -29.72
CA HIS A 137 -4.13 53.28 -28.79
C HIS A 137 -4.56 53.16 -27.28
N HIS A 138 -3.63 53.43 -26.35
CA HIS A 138 -3.86 53.84 -24.93
C HIS A 138 -4.37 55.33 -24.85
N PRO A 139 -4.72 56.00 -23.71
CA PRO A 139 -4.26 55.76 -22.32
C PRO A 139 -5.13 56.17 -21.06
N LEU A 140 -4.79 55.56 -19.91
CA LEU A 140 -4.65 56.11 -18.53
C LEU A 140 -5.86 56.67 -17.69
N PRO A 141 -5.72 56.85 -16.34
CA PRO A 141 -6.84 56.85 -15.36
C PRO A 141 -6.89 57.99 -14.30
N VAL A 142 -7.94 57.98 -13.45
CA VAL A 142 -8.11 58.68 -12.15
C VAL A 142 -9.14 57.85 -11.32
N ASN A 143 -9.20 57.60 -9.99
CA ASN A 143 -8.44 57.79 -8.74
C ASN A 143 -9.35 58.38 -7.62
N SER A 144 -9.53 57.67 -6.49
CA SER A 144 -9.93 58.16 -5.12
C SER A 144 -11.34 58.79 -4.91
N THR A 145 -11.96 58.90 -3.70
CA THR A 145 -11.55 58.70 -2.27
C THR A 145 -12.74 58.38 -1.33
N SER A 146 -12.49 58.09 -0.03
CA SER A 146 -13.47 57.58 0.98
C SER A 146 -13.98 58.61 2.01
N SER A 147 -15.10 58.32 2.72
CA SER A 147 -15.46 58.79 4.10
C SER A 147 -16.84 58.22 4.57
N VAL A 148 -17.31 58.34 5.82
CA VAL A 148 -16.86 57.75 7.12
C VAL A 148 -17.93 57.98 8.24
N LEU A 149 -18.46 56.90 8.87
CA LEU A 149 -18.98 56.67 10.27
C LEU A 149 -19.87 57.73 11.03
N PRO A 150 -20.35 57.46 12.28
CA PRO A 150 -20.74 56.22 13.02
C PRO A 150 -22.29 56.21 13.28
N ILE A 151 -23.03 55.69 14.29
CA ILE A 151 -22.96 54.92 15.60
C ILE A 151 -24.33 54.13 15.70
N PHE A 152 -24.83 53.33 16.68
CA PHE A 152 -24.63 52.84 18.07
C PHE A 152 -25.27 51.39 18.13
N SER A 153 -25.02 50.43 19.05
CA SER A 153 -25.25 50.26 20.53
C SER A 153 -26.71 50.23 21.03
N LEU A 154 -27.20 49.32 21.91
CA LEU A 154 -26.63 48.09 22.56
C LEU A 154 -27.74 47.25 23.28
N HIS A 155 -27.46 45.95 23.61
CA HIS A 155 -28.05 45.10 24.71
C HIS A 155 -29.58 44.74 24.72
N ASP A 156 -30.10 43.68 25.39
CA ASP A 156 -29.62 42.31 25.73
C ASP A 156 -30.76 41.40 26.33
N THR A 157 -30.48 40.11 26.55
CA THR A 157 -31.05 39.15 27.56
C THR A 157 -32.49 38.55 27.46
N SER A 158 -32.50 37.22 27.26
CA SER A 158 -33.06 36.16 28.16
C SER A 158 -34.55 35.65 28.14
N SER A 159 -34.67 34.36 27.75
CA SER A 159 -35.28 33.24 28.53
C SER A 159 -36.78 32.83 28.44
N PHE A 160 -37.04 31.59 28.93
CA PHE A 160 -38.29 30.99 29.44
C PHE A 160 -39.32 30.21 28.55
N SER A 161 -38.96 28.95 28.24
CA SER A 161 -39.71 27.72 28.65
C SER A 161 -40.98 27.21 27.92
N LYS A 162 -41.14 25.86 28.02
CA LYS A 162 -42.33 24.98 27.82
C LYS A 162 -42.96 24.92 26.42
N GLN A 163 -43.09 23.77 25.75
CA GLN A 163 -43.64 22.44 26.13
C GLN A 163 -45.18 22.38 26.11
N THR A 164 -45.74 21.95 24.96
CA THR A 164 -46.91 21.04 24.90
C THR A 164 -46.97 20.34 23.54
N SER A 165 -47.57 19.15 23.51
CA SER A 165 -47.84 18.36 22.30
C SER A 165 -49.22 18.66 21.72
N ILE A 166 -49.40 18.35 20.43
CA ILE A 166 -50.66 17.94 19.78
C ILE A 166 -50.27 17.13 18.53
N ALA A 167 -51.06 16.11 18.20
CA ALA A 167 -50.85 15.28 17.00
C ALA A 167 -52.11 15.32 16.10
N SER A 168 -51.90 15.59 14.80
CA SER A 168 -52.86 15.43 13.69
C SER A 168 -52.02 15.38 12.40
N SER A 169 -51.78 14.22 11.78
CA SER A 169 -52.69 13.48 10.89
C SER A 169 -52.82 14.06 9.47
N SER A 170 -52.16 13.38 8.52
CA SER A 170 -52.57 13.18 7.11
C SER A 170 -52.97 14.39 6.23
N ALA A 171 -52.11 14.70 5.26
CA ALA A 171 -52.50 14.71 3.84
C ALA A 171 -51.27 14.45 2.97
N ALA A 172 -51.43 13.69 1.88
CA ALA A 172 -50.39 13.48 0.88
C ALA A 172 -50.69 14.32 -0.36
N LEU A 173 -49.63 14.80 -1.04
CA LEU A 173 -49.72 15.37 -2.38
C LEU A 173 -48.58 14.76 -3.22
N SER A 174 -48.96 14.04 -4.27
CA SER A 174 -48.03 13.34 -5.14
C SER A 174 -47.64 14.20 -6.33
N THR A 175 -46.34 14.30 -6.61
CA THR A 175 -45.80 14.80 -7.87
C THR A 175 -45.03 13.68 -8.57
N TYR A 176 -45.48 13.34 -9.77
CA TYR A 176 -44.92 12.27 -10.61
C TYR A 176 -43.64 12.75 -11.31
N ILE A 177 -42.58 11.93 -11.26
CA ILE A 177 -41.46 11.97 -12.22
C ILE A 177 -41.17 10.50 -12.62
N PRO A 178 -41.16 10.15 -13.92
CA PRO A 178 -41.03 8.77 -14.35
C PRO A 178 -39.57 8.32 -14.55
N SER A 179 -39.18 7.20 -13.93
CA SER A 179 -37.90 6.50 -14.19
C SER A 179 -38.13 5.25 -15.05
N PRO A 180 -37.37 5.02 -16.14
CA PRO A 180 -37.53 3.85 -16.99
C PRO A 180 -36.57 2.71 -16.61
N PHE A 181 -37.00 1.80 -15.72
CA PHE A 181 -36.33 0.50 -15.52
C PHE A 181 -37.33 -0.66 -15.58
N SER A 182 -37.10 -1.60 -16.50
CA SER A 182 -37.97 -2.76 -16.73
C SER A 182 -37.55 -3.92 -15.82
N SER A 183 -38.41 -4.31 -14.87
CA SER A 183 -38.16 -5.41 -13.95
C SER A 183 -38.45 -6.78 -14.56
N ILE A 184 -37.40 -7.50 -14.96
CA ILE A 184 -37.51 -8.90 -15.42
C ILE A 184 -37.77 -9.81 -14.22
N THR A 185 -38.95 -10.41 -14.15
CA THR A 185 -39.33 -11.34 -13.08
C THR A 185 -38.90 -12.77 -13.41
N LEU A 186 -37.83 -13.26 -12.76
CA LEU A 186 -37.45 -14.67 -12.81
C LEU A 186 -38.24 -15.48 -11.76
N LYS A 187 -38.94 -16.53 -12.20
CA LYS A 187 -39.59 -17.50 -11.31
C LYS A 187 -38.58 -18.55 -10.83
N PRO A 188 -38.44 -18.82 -9.52
CA PRO A 188 -37.76 -20.02 -9.07
C PRO A 188 -38.62 -21.26 -9.38
N SER A 189 -37.98 -22.33 -9.82
CA SER A 189 -38.60 -23.66 -9.96
C SER A 189 -37.83 -24.64 -9.10
N SER A 190 -38.45 -25.13 -8.03
CA SER A 190 -37.86 -26.09 -7.09
C SER A 190 -38.77 -27.30 -6.88
N THR A 191 -38.30 -28.47 -7.30
CA THR A 191 -39.04 -29.73 -7.22
C THR A 191 -38.91 -30.33 -5.83
N PHE A 192 -39.95 -30.24 -5.00
CA PHE A 192 -39.97 -30.89 -3.69
C PHE A 192 -40.16 -32.40 -3.81
N VAL A 193 -39.24 -33.18 -3.24
CA VAL A 193 -39.42 -34.61 -2.98
C VAL A 193 -39.96 -34.80 -1.56
N SER A 194 -41.12 -35.44 -1.42
CA SER A 194 -41.69 -35.74 -0.11
C SER A 194 -41.08 -36.99 0.52
N VAL A 195 -40.72 -36.92 1.79
CA VAL A 195 -40.37 -38.08 2.62
C VAL A 195 -41.40 -38.21 3.74
N THR A 196 -42.20 -39.27 3.69
CA THR A 196 -43.31 -39.50 4.64
C THR A 196 -42.79 -40.00 5.98
N THR A 197 -43.23 -39.38 7.08
CA THR A 197 -42.97 -39.89 8.44
C THR A 197 -44.03 -40.90 8.86
N SER A 198 -43.62 -41.97 9.53
CA SER A 198 -44.51 -42.94 10.19
C SER A 198 -44.34 -42.86 11.71
N LYS A 199 -45.46 -42.77 12.43
CA LYS A 199 -45.47 -42.80 13.91
C LYS A 199 -45.75 -44.22 14.41
N SER A 200 -45.00 -44.63 15.42
CA SER A 200 -45.41 -45.67 16.37
C SER A 200 -45.47 -45.06 17.78
N ARG A 201 -46.26 -45.67 18.67
CA ARG A 201 -46.63 -45.11 19.98
C ARG A 201 -46.68 -46.20 21.05
N SER A 202 -45.95 -46.00 22.13
CA SER A 202 -46.15 -46.68 23.42
C SER A 202 -45.91 -45.68 24.57
N THR A 203 -46.31 -46.03 25.79
CA THR A 203 -46.59 -45.07 26.87
C THR A 203 -46.02 -45.48 28.22
N SER A 204 -45.46 -44.53 28.97
CA SER A 204 -45.32 -44.62 30.42
C SER A 204 -45.27 -43.24 31.11
N THR A 205 -45.62 -43.26 32.40
CA THR A 205 -45.94 -42.14 33.31
C THR A 205 -44.72 -41.26 33.66
N PRO A 206 -44.89 -39.95 33.94
CA PRO A 206 -43.82 -39.12 34.48
C PRO A 206 -43.53 -39.39 35.97
N SER A 207 -42.26 -39.33 36.36
CA SER A 207 -41.80 -39.30 37.76
C SER A 207 -40.89 -38.08 37.99
N THR A 208 -41.22 -37.27 38.99
CA THR A 208 -40.47 -36.05 39.30
C THR A 208 -39.18 -36.37 40.06
N SER A 209 -38.03 -35.95 39.54
CA SER A 209 -36.75 -36.01 40.26
C SER A 209 -35.98 -34.69 40.11
N THR A 210 -35.83 -33.96 41.21
CA THR A 210 -35.13 -32.67 41.25
C THR A 210 -33.62 -32.87 41.10
N SER A 211 -33.04 -32.46 39.97
CA SER A 211 -31.59 -32.48 39.74
C SER A 211 -31.00 -31.07 39.88
N THR A 212 -30.34 -30.79 41.00
CA THR A 212 -29.63 -29.52 41.23
C THR A 212 -28.39 -29.45 40.34
N THR A 213 -28.45 -28.69 39.24
CA THR A 213 -27.32 -28.54 38.32
C THR A 213 -26.22 -27.68 38.94
N SER A 214 -25.15 -28.31 39.43
CA SER A 214 -23.95 -27.60 39.88
C SER A 214 -23.24 -26.96 38.68
N LEU A 215 -23.09 -25.63 38.71
CA LEU A 215 -22.29 -24.89 37.73
C LEU A 215 -20.80 -25.16 37.94
N THR A 216 -20.28 -26.24 37.37
CA THR A 216 -18.83 -26.47 37.26
C THR A 216 -18.26 -25.48 36.25
N SER A 217 -17.53 -24.49 36.74
CA SER A 217 -16.81 -23.51 35.91
C SER A 217 -15.62 -24.16 35.22
N THR A 218 -15.85 -24.81 34.07
CA THR A 218 -14.77 -25.22 33.17
C THR A 218 -14.09 -23.97 32.63
N SER A 219 -12.89 -23.66 33.15
CA SER A 219 -12.03 -22.64 32.59
C SER A 219 -11.61 -23.09 31.19
N ALA A 220 -12.29 -22.59 30.16
CA ALA A 220 -11.96 -22.87 28.78
C ALA A 220 -10.70 -22.06 28.43
N THR A 221 -9.53 -22.67 28.61
CA THR A 221 -8.27 -22.12 28.09
C THR A 221 -8.40 -21.91 26.59
N ALA A 222 -8.59 -20.66 26.17
CA ALA A 222 -8.83 -20.31 24.77
C ALA A 222 -7.56 -20.56 23.95
N THR A 223 -7.42 -21.78 23.45
CA THR A 223 -6.47 -22.13 22.39
C THR A 223 -6.90 -21.41 21.13
N ALA A 224 -6.38 -20.19 20.94
CA ALA A 224 -6.69 -19.35 19.79
C ALA A 224 -6.58 -20.15 18.49
N THR A 225 -7.68 -20.22 17.75
CA THR A 225 -7.74 -20.87 16.44
C THR A 225 -6.66 -20.27 15.55
N PRO A 226 -5.86 -21.07 14.82
CA PRO A 226 -4.90 -20.53 13.86
C PRO A 226 -5.63 -19.61 12.87
N ILE A 227 -5.11 -18.38 12.71
CA ILE A 227 -5.64 -17.42 11.73
C ILE A 227 -5.56 -18.10 10.35
N PRO A 228 -6.68 -18.22 9.62
CA PRO A 228 -6.66 -18.83 8.28
C PRO A 228 -5.98 -17.88 7.29
N PHE A 229 -5.62 -18.40 6.11
CA PHE A 229 -5.10 -17.54 5.03
C PHE A 229 -6.12 -16.42 4.72
N LEU A 230 -5.67 -15.17 4.83
CA LEU A 230 -6.52 -14.00 4.65
C LEU A 230 -6.63 -13.67 3.15
N ARG A 231 -7.83 -13.81 2.59
CA ARG A 231 -8.21 -13.34 1.25
C ARG A 231 -9.05 -12.09 1.45
N GLY A 232 -8.42 -10.94 1.32
CA GLY A 232 -8.98 -9.67 1.77
C GLY A 232 -9.14 -8.61 0.68
N VAL A 233 -9.77 -7.51 1.09
CA VAL A 233 -9.81 -6.24 0.35
C VAL A 233 -9.56 -5.07 1.30
N ASN A 234 -9.09 -3.95 0.78
CA ASN A 234 -8.96 -2.70 1.53
C ASN A 234 -10.27 -1.89 1.46
N LEU A 235 -10.68 -1.28 2.58
CA LEU A 235 -11.73 -0.26 2.61
C LEU A 235 -11.15 1.16 2.42
N GLY A 236 -10.31 1.32 1.40
CA GLY A 236 -9.67 2.59 1.03
C GLY A 236 -10.67 3.69 0.67
N GLY A 237 -10.23 4.95 0.75
CA GLY A 237 -11.07 6.14 0.51
C GLY A 237 -12.16 6.42 1.56
N TRP A 238 -12.33 5.58 2.58
CA TRP A 238 -13.46 5.67 3.54
C TRP A 238 -13.16 6.51 4.79
N LEU A 239 -12.37 5.97 5.73
CA LEU A 239 -12.02 6.64 6.99
C LEU A 239 -10.76 7.50 6.86
N VAL A 240 -10.10 7.42 5.70
CA VAL A 240 -9.09 8.34 5.17
C VAL A 240 -9.50 8.67 3.74
N LEU A 241 -9.60 9.95 3.41
CA LEU A 241 -10.05 10.41 2.10
C LEU A 241 -8.92 10.42 1.06
N GLU A 242 -9.16 9.74 -0.06
CA GLU A 242 -8.30 9.76 -1.24
C GLU A 242 -9.09 10.22 -2.47
N LYS A 243 -8.75 11.42 -2.95
CA LYS A 243 -9.50 12.14 -3.99
C LYS A 243 -9.55 11.43 -5.34
N TRP A 244 -8.59 10.54 -5.60
CA TRP A 244 -8.53 9.76 -6.83
C TRP A 244 -9.45 8.54 -6.80
N MET A 245 -9.85 8.05 -5.60
CA MET A 245 -10.74 6.91 -5.41
C MET A 245 -12.20 7.34 -5.35
N ASP A 246 -12.49 8.41 -4.61
CA ASP A 246 -13.82 9.00 -4.49
C ASP A 246 -13.78 10.48 -4.86
N SER A 247 -14.31 10.79 -6.05
CA SER A 247 -14.51 12.17 -6.51
C SER A 247 -15.67 12.87 -5.83
N ASP A 248 -16.64 12.13 -5.29
CA ASP A 248 -17.96 12.67 -4.96
C ASP A 248 -17.94 13.39 -3.59
N ALA A 249 -17.15 12.89 -2.64
CA ALA A 249 -16.76 13.65 -1.44
C ALA A 249 -16.08 14.99 -1.81
N PHE A 250 -15.21 15.01 -2.83
CA PHE A 250 -14.45 16.19 -3.26
C PHE A 250 -15.23 17.09 -4.25
N THR A 251 -16.51 17.34 -3.97
CA THR A 251 -17.37 18.21 -4.78
C THR A 251 -17.61 19.59 -4.16
N GLY A 252 -18.10 20.53 -4.96
CA GLY A 252 -18.49 21.87 -4.49
C GLY A 252 -17.33 22.62 -3.80
N ALA A 253 -17.50 22.97 -2.52
CA ALA A 253 -16.50 23.66 -1.73
C ALA A 253 -15.20 22.84 -1.55
N PHE A 254 -15.30 21.50 -1.54
CA PHE A 254 -14.17 20.59 -1.32
C PHE A 254 -13.39 20.27 -2.60
N SER A 255 -13.86 20.74 -3.77
CA SER A 255 -13.23 20.48 -5.08
C SER A 255 -11.76 20.88 -5.20
N ASN A 256 -11.30 21.82 -4.38
CA ASN A 256 -9.91 22.29 -4.34
C ASN A 256 -9.08 21.72 -3.16
N ALA A 257 -9.67 20.89 -2.29
CA ALA A 257 -8.87 20.11 -1.33
C ALA A 257 -7.98 19.12 -2.08
N ALA A 258 -6.76 18.90 -1.59
CA ALA A 258 -5.79 17.98 -2.16
C ALA A 258 -5.70 16.65 -1.39
N ASP A 259 -6.07 16.69 -0.11
CA ASP A 259 -5.89 15.63 0.89
C ASP A 259 -6.89 15.83 2.04
N GLN A 260 -6.90 14.92 3.02
CA GLN A 260 -7.75 15.02 4.22
C GLN A 260 -7.48 16.32 5.02
N TYR A 261 -6.21 16.73 5.17
CA TYR A 261 -5.82 17.89 5.98
C TYR A 261 -6.40 19.19 5.42
N THR A 262 -6.36 19.36 4.10
CA THR A 262 -6.99 20.49 3.42
C THR A 262 -8.51 20.35 3.35
N PHE A 263 -9.07 19.14 3.22
CA PHE A 263 -10.51 18.88 3.28
C PHE A 263 -11.10 19.32 4.63
N ASP A 264 -10.55 18.84 5.73
CA ASP A 264 -11.06 19.06 7.09
C ASP A 264 -10.96 20.54 7.53
N SER A 265 -10.06 21.31 6.90
CA SER A 265 -9.93 22.76 7.10
C SER A 265 -11.10 23.58 6.50
N ILE A 266 -11.94 22.98 5.65
CA ILE A 266 -13.02 23.65 4.93
C ILE A 266 -14.32 23.64 5.74
N SER A 267 -14.99 24.80 5.80
CA SER A 267 -16.27 24.93 6.51
C SER A 267 -17.32 23.95 5.99
N GLY A 268 -17.89 23.16 6.91
CA GLY A 268 -18.86 22.09 6.60
C GLY A 268 -18.27 20.68 6.52
N ALA A 269 -16.94 20.52 6.53
CA ALA A 269 -16.27 19.21 6.41
C ALA A 269 -16.82 18.14 7.36
N SER A 270 -17.10 18.47 8.63
CA SER A 270 -17.65 17.51 9.60
C SER A 270 -18.97 16.88 9.16
N SER A 271 -19.89 17.65 8.55
CA SER A 271 -21.16 17.11 8.05
C SER A 271 -20.98 16.33 6.73
N ALA A 272 -19.99 16.70 5.91
CA ALA A 272 -19.62 15.96 4.71
C ALA A 272 -19.00 14.60 5.07
N LEU A 273 -18.10 14.56 6.06
CA LEU A 273 -17.49 13.34 6.60
C LEU A 273 -18.51 12.44 7.28
N GLU A 274 -19.40 12.96 8.12
CA GLU A 274 -20.48 12.16 8.71
C GLU A 274 -21.37 11.52 7.63
N THR A 275 -21.67 12.26 6.56
CA THR A 275 -22.40 11.73 5.40
C THR A 275 -21.59 10.61 4.74
N HIS A 276 -20.36 10.90 4.31
CA HIS A 276 -19.44 9.97 3.64
C HIS A 276 -19.25 8.67 4.42
N TRP A 277 -18.84 8.78 5.69
CA TRP A 277 -18.62 7.64 6.57
C TRP A 277 -19.87 6.78 6.75
N SER A 278 -21.07 7.38 6.69
CA SER A 278 -22.35 6.67 6.81
C SER A 278 -22.86 6.01 5.52
N THR A 279 -22.40 6.44 4.34
CA THR A 279 -22.93 5.95 3.04
C THR A 279 -21.90 5.21 2.17
N TYR A 280 -20.60 5.48 2.32
CA TYR A 280 -19.58 4.95 1.39
C TYR A 280 -19.31 3.45 1.59
N PHE A 281 -19.35 2.95 2.82
CA PHE A 281 -19.48 1.52 3.13
C PHE A 281 -20.57 1.25 4.15
N THR A 282 -21.32 0.18 3.92
CA THR A 282 -22.46 -0.28 4.71
C THR A 282 -22.36 -1.79 4.99
N GLU A 283 -23.18 -2.30 5.90
CA GLU A 283 -23.27 -3.75 6.15
C GLU A 283 -23.59 -4.55 4.87
N SER A 284 -24.35 -3.98 3.93
CA SER A 284 -24.69 -4.61 2.65
C SER A 284 -23.46 -4.76 1.74
N ASP A 285 -22.49 -3.85 1.81
CA ASP A 285 -21.23 -3.98 1.08
C ASP A 285 -20.39 -5.12 1.66
N ILE A 286 -20.30 -5.21 2.99
CA ILE A 286 -19.54 -6.26 3.69
C ILE A 286 -20.14 -7.64 3.42
N GLN A 287 -21.47 -7.78 3.45
CA GLN A 287 -22.17 -9.02 3.07
C GLN A 287 -21.92 -9.38 1.59
N SER A 288 -21.86 -8.38 0.70
CA SER A 288 -21.56 -8.61 -0.73
C SER A 288 -20.12 -9.07 -0.96
N LEU A 289 -19.15 -8.51 -0.22
CA LEU A 289 -17.75 -8.95 -0.25
C LEU A 289 -17.62 -10.40 0.25
N ALA A 290 -18.22 -10.74 1.40
CA ALA A 290 -18.23 -12.10 1.93
C ALA A 290 -18.78 -13.13 0.93
N ALA A 291 -19.83 -12.76 0.17
CA ALA A 291 -20.43 -13.62 -0.85
C ALA A 291 -19.49 -13.97 -2.03
N THR A 292 -18.43 -13.19 -2.27
CA THR A 292 -17.40 -13.52 -3.28
C THR A 292 -16.31 -14.47 -2.78
N GLY A 293 -16.33 -14.85 -1.50
CA GLY A 293 -15.30 -15.70 -0.86
C GLY A 293 -14.10 -14.94 -0.28
N ILE A 294 -14.17 -13.61 -0.23
CA ILE A 294 -13.30 -12.78 0.61
C ILE A 294 -13.63 -13.06 2.08
N ASN A 295 -12.62 -13.21 2.93
CA ASN A 295 -12.77 -13.52 4.36
C ASN A 295 -12.13 -12.50 5.31
N ALA A 296 -11.56 -11.41 4.77
CA ALA A 296 -10.86 -10.40 5.56
C ALA A 296 -11.05 -8.97 5.00
N LEU A 297 -10.92 -7.97 5.87
CA LEU A 297 -10.95 -6.55 5.53
C LEU A 297 -9.73 -5.85 6.14
N ARG A 298 -8.94 -5.13 5.35
CA ARG A 298 -7.97 -4.13 5.84
C ARG A 298 -8.66 -2.78 5.84
N ILE A 299 -8.67 -2.10 6.99
CA ILE A 299 -9.42 -0.86 7.19
C ILE A 299 -8.45 0.25 7.57
N PRO A 300 -8.00 1.05 6.58
CA PRO A 300 -7.28 2.30 6.82
C PRO A 300 -8.02 3.22 7.78
N ILE A 301 -7.33 3.77 8.78
CA ILE A 301 -7.81 4.85 9.64
C ILE A 301 -6.64 5.77 10.04
N GLY A 302 -6.84 7.08 9.93
CA GLY A 302 -5.82 8.07 10.27
C GLY A 302 -5.70 8.30 11.78
N TYR A 303 -4.49 8.63 12.26
CA TYR A 303 -4.21 8.89 13.67
C TYR A 303 -5.13 9.95 14.31
N TRP A 304 -5.62 10.88 13.50
CA TRP A 304 -6.49 11.97 13.92
C TRP A 304 -7.84 11.51 14.49
N ALA A 305 -8.31 10.30 14.16
CA ALA A 305 -9.49 9.70 14.80
C ALA A 305 -9.31 9.54 16.32
N TYR A 306 -8.07 9.42 16.81
CA TYR A 306 -7.72 9.25 18.22
C TYR A 306 -7.03 10.48 18.82
N ASN A 307 -6.27 11.24 18.03
CA ASN A 307 -5.64 12.49 18.46
C ASN A 307 -5.43 13.48 17.30
N ASN A 308 -6.29 14.50 17.20
CA ASN A 308 -6.18 15.60 16.23
C ASN A 308 -5.55 16.88 16.82
N THR A 309 -4.91 16.83 17.98
CA THR A 309 -4.45 18.02 18.73
C THR A 309 -3.52 18.90 17.90
N GLY A 310 -3.91 20.16 17.65
CA GLY A 310 -3.11 21.11 16.89
C GLY A 310 -3.22 20.99 15.36
N THR A 311 -4.19 20.22 14.86
CA THR A 311 -4.45 19.99 13.44
C THR A 311 -5.87 20.45 13.07
N PRO A 312 -6.22 20.62 11.77
CA PRO A 312 -7.60 20.86 11.34
C PRO A 312 -8.45 19.58 11.35
N TYR A 313 -7.85 18.39 11.50
CA TYR A 313 -8.52 17.11 11.29
C TYR A 313 -9.72 16.89 12.21
N ILE A 314 -10.70 16.13 11.71
CA ILE A 314 -11.98 15.87 12.37
C ILE A 314 -12.03 14.42 12.90
N THR A 315 -12.53 14.26 14.13
CA THR A 315 -12.63 12.95 14.82
C THR A 315 -13.96 12.25 14.52
N GLY A 316 -14.11 10.99 14.97
CA GLY A 316 -15.37 10.22 14.88
C GLY A 316 -15.39 9.09 13.85
N ALA A 317 -14.36 8.97 13.01
CA ALA A 317 -14.18 7.85 12.08
C ALA A 317 -14.06 6.48 12.80
N ASP A 318 -13.57 6.47 14.04
CA ASP A 318 -13.47 5.29 14.91
C ASP A 318 -14.85 4.67 15.23
N ALA A 319 -15.89 5.50 15.35
CA ALA A 319 -17.28 5.05 15.51
C ALA A 319 -17.87 4.39 14.25
N TYR A 320 -17.19 4.51 13.11
CA TYR A 320 -17.53 3.79 11.87
C TYR A 320 -16.66 2.53 11.68
N LEU A 321 -15.40 2.56 12.15
CA LEU A 321 -14.59 1.35 12.31
C LEU A 321 -15.28 0.31 13.22
N ASP A 322 -15.87 0.72 14.35
CA ASP A 322 -16.66 -0.18 15.23
C ASP A 322 -17.85 -0.84 14.50
N LYS A 323 -18.51 -0.09 13.61
CA LYS A 323 -19.61 -0.62 12.77
C LYS A 323 -19.07 -1.65 11.79
N ALA A 324 -17.99 -1.35 11.07
CA ALA A 324 -17.38 -2.29 10.13
C ALA A 324 -16.87 -3.57 10.82
N ILE A 325 -16.30 -3.48 12.02
CA ILE A 325 -15.92 -4.65 12.83
C ILE A 325 -17.16 -5.48 13.19
N THR A 326 -18.27 -4.83 13.56
CA THR A 326 -19.55 -5.51 13.85
C THR A 326 -20.10 -6.21 12.60
N TRP A 327 -20.08 -5.54 11.44
CA TRP A 327 -20.52 -6.09 10.15
C TRP A 327 -19.63 -7.26 9.69
N ALA A 328 -18.31 -7.16 9.87
CA ALA A 328 -17.36 -8.22 9.57
C ALA A 328 -17.62 -9.46 10.44
N ARG A 329 -17.79 -9.28 11.75
CA ARG A 329 -18.20 -10.34 12.69
C ARG A 329 -19.51 -11.00 12.27
N ASN A 330 -20.54 -10.21 11.91
CA ASN A 330 -21.82 -10.72 11.40
C ASN A 330 -21.67 -11.55 10.11
N ALA A 331 -20.73 -11.16 9.23
CA ALA A 331 -20.42 -11.84 7.98
C ALA A 331 -19.43 -13.01 8.12
N GLY A 332 -18.87 -13.27 9.31
CA GLY A 332 -17.84 -14.28 9.52
C GLY A 332 -16.48 -13.91 8.92
N MET A 333 -16.20 -12.62 8.75
CA MET A 333 -14.96 -12.07 8.20
C MET A 333 -14.05 -11.54 9.32
N TYR A 334 -12.75 -11.53 9.06
CA TYR A 334 -11.74 -10.93 9.94
C TYR A 334 -11.47 -9.47 9.59
N VAL A 335 -10.96 -8.71 10.55
CA VAL A 335 -10.53 -7.31 10.39
C VAL A 335 -9.05 -7.15 10.73
N TRP A 336 -8.40 -6.34 9.92
CA TRP A 336 -7.10 -5.74 10.14
C TRP A 336 -7.31 -4.24 10.24
N VAL A 337 -6.95 -3.66 11.39
CA VAL A 337 -7.03 -2.21 11.62
C VAL A 337 -5.69 -1.59 11.22
N ASP A 338 -5.68 -0.62 10.32
CA ASP A 338 -4.45 -0.02 9.80
C ASP A 338 -4.33 1.46 10.19
N CYS A 339 -3.21 1.83 10.84
CA CYS A 339 -2.86 3.21 11.17
C CYS A 339 -2.29 3.94 9.93
N HIS A 340 -3.16 4.19 8.96
CA HIS A 340 -2.81 4.53 7.58
C HIS A 340 -2.17 5.92 7.41
N GLY A 341 -2.51 6.86 8.31
CA GLY A 341 -1.88 8.18 8.39
C GLY A 341 -1.25 8.37 9.76
N SER A 342 0.02 8.77 9.83
CA SER A 342 0.78 8.99 11.07
C SER A 342 1.09 10.49 11.32
N PRO A 343 1.28 10.92 12.58
CA PRO A 343 1.66 12.29 12.93
C PRO A 343 2.80 12.87 12.09
N GLY A 344 2.55 14.01 11.46
CA GLY A 344 3.54 14.70 10.61
C GLY A 344 3.79 14.08 9.23
N SER A 345 2.96 13.12 8.78
CA SER A 345 3.09 12.34 7.55
C SER A 345 4.37 11.50 7.44
N GLN A 346 4.17 10.19 7.24
CA GLN A 346 5.24 9.21 7.08
C GLN A 346 5.73 9.04 5.64
N ASN A 347 5.04 9.61 4.64
CA ASN A 347 5.37 9.45 3.22
C ASN A 347 5.25 10.72 2.35
N GLY A 348 4.45 11.71 2.77
CA GLY A 348 4.19 12.93 2.00
C GLY A 348 3.20 12.73 0.85
N PHE A 349 2.46 11.62 0.84
CA PHE A 349 1.37 11.34 -0.09
C PHE A 349 0.03 11.77 0.53
N ASP A 350 -0.98 11.97 -0.32
CA ASP A 350 -2.36 12.29 0.11
C ASP A 350 -2.98 11.17 0.95
N ASN A 351 -2.64 9.89 0.69
CA ASN A 351 -3.10 8.76 1.50
C ASN A 351 -2.69 8.85 2.99
N SER A 352 -1.60 9.53 3.35
CA SER A 352 -1.25 9.79 4.76
C SER A 352 -2.12 10.85 5.46
N GLY A 353 -3.05 11.45 4.71
CA GLY A 353 -3.91 12.56 5.11
C GLY A 353 -3.33 13.95 4.82
N HIS A 354 -2.02 14.10 4.61
CA HIS A 354 -1.37 15.39 4.36
C HIS A 354 -0.21 15.23 3.36
N ALA A 355 -0.39 15.76 2.16
CA ALA A 355 0.60 15.69 1.08
C ALA A 355 1.79 16.64 1.30
N GLY A 356 2.94 16.26 0.75
CA GLY A 356 4.16 17.09 0.69
C GLY A 356 5.15 16.86 1.84
N SER A 357 4.90 17.41 3.04
CA SER A 357 5.95 17.60 4.05
C SER A 357 6.09 16.43 5.04
N VAL A 358 7.08 15.55 4.80
CA VAL A 358 7.42 14.41 5.67
C VAL A 358 8.16 14.85 6.94
N ASN A 359 7.53 14.69 8.10
CA ASN A 359 8.06 15.06 9.41
C ASN A 359 7.86 13.97 10.49
N TRP A 360 7.43 12.77 10.10
CA TRP A 360 7.12 11.67 11.01
C TRP A 360 8.27 11.27 11.94
N GLN A 361 9.51 11.17 11.43
CA GLN A 361 10.67 10.78 12.24
C GLN A 361 11.21 11.86 13.21
N THR A 362 10.48 12.95 13.44
CA THR A 362 10.77 13.84 14.58
C THR A 362 10.35 13.16 15.89
N SER A 363 11.13 13.33 16.96
CA SER A 363 10.93 12.59 18.22
C SER A 363 9.54 12.79 18.85
N SER A 364 8.92 13.96 18.65
CA SER A 364 7.53 14.22 19.07
C SER A 364 6.50 13.42 18.27
N ASN A 365 6.71 13.28 16.96
CA ASN A 365 5.77 12.61 16.07
C ASN A 365 5.88 11.08 16.18
N LEU A 366 7.09 10.55 16.35
CA LEU A 366 7.30 9.13 16.68
C LEU A 366 6.64 8.73 18.00
N ALA A 367 6.79 9.56 19.04
CA ALA A 367 6.13 9.34 20.34
C ALA A 367 4.60 9.48 20.26
N ALA A 368 4.09 10.47 19.52
CA ALA A 368 2.66 10.64 19.27
C ALA A 368 2.08 9.45 18.48
N SER A 369 2.82 8.89 17.53
CA SER A 369 2.44 7.68 16.80
C SER A 369 2.26 6.50 17.75
N ILE A 370 3.22 6.26 18.64
CA ILE A 370 3.14 5.19 19.65
C ILE A 370 1.92 5.39 20.57
N SER A 371 1.68 6.62 21.06
CA SER A 371 0.56 6.91 21.96
C SER A 371 -0.82 6.69 21.32
N VAL A 372 -0.95 6.94 20.01
CA VAL A 372 -2.15 6.59 19.24
C VAL A 372 -2.28 5.07 19.09
N LEU A 373 -1.19 4.38 18.75
CA LEU A 373 -1.18 2.92 18.63
C LEU A 373 -1.51 2.21 19.94
N GLU A 374 -1.04 2.70 21.09
CA GLU A 374 -1.43 2.21 22.41
C GLU A 374 -2.94 2.35 22.65
N THR A 375 -3.53 3.47 22.20
CA THR A 375 -4.98 3.73 22.32
C THR A 375 -5.78 2.77 21.45
N MET A 376 -5.35 2.53 20.21
CA MET A 376 -5.96 1.55 19.29
C MET A 376 -5.80 0.12 19.84
N ALA A 377 -4.60 -0.25 20.28
CA ALA A 377 -4.25 -1.57 20.80
C ALA A 377 -5.06 -1.95 22.04
N LYS A 378 -5.28 -1.00 22.96
CA LYS A 378 -6.08 -1.20 24.17
C LYS A 378 -7.55 -1.54 23.86
N LYS A 379 -8.09 -1.06 22.75
CA LYS A 379 -9.47 -1.34 22.31
C LYS A 379 -9.53 -2.60 21.45
N TYR A 380 -8.95 -2.55 20.24
CA TYR A 380 -9.07 -3.61 19.23
C TYR A 380 -8.19 -4.83 19.52
N GLY A 381 -7.24 -4.72 20.45
CA GLY A 381 -6.46 -5.83 21.00
C GLY A 381 -7.00 -6.40 22.31
N SER A 382 -8.17 -5.96 22.80
CA SER A 382 -8.84 -6.58 23.96
C SER A 382 -9.48 -7.92 23.59
N LEU A 383 -9.90 -8.71 24.59
CA LEU A 383 -10.58 -9.98 24.37
C LEU A 383 -11.96 -9.84 23.72
N GLU A 384 -12.60 -8.66 23.81
CA GLU A 384 -13.90 -8.39 23.16
C GLU A 384 -13.81 -8.38 21.63
N TYR A 385 -12.63 -8.14 21.07
CA TYR A 385 -12.39 -8.07 19.61
C TYR A 385 -11.65 -9.30 19.07
N ALA A 386 -11.26 -10.25 19.91
CA ALA A 386 -10.32 -11.32 19.58
C ALA A 386 -10.85 -12.42 18.64
N ASP A 387 -12.15 -12.42 18.35
CA ASP A 387 -12.80 -13.29 17.36
C ASP A 387 -12.75 -12.72 15.92
N VAL A 388 -12.61 -11.39 15.79
CA VAL A 388 -12.71 -10.65 14.52
C VAL A 388 -11.45 -9.87 14.18
N VAL A 389 -10.85 -9.11 15.10
CA VAL A 389 -9.61 -8.36 14.85
C VAL A 389 -8.39 -9.26 14.99
N VAL A 390 -7.71 -9.48 13.86
CA VAL A 390 -6.52 -10.36 13.76
C VAL A 390 -5.22 -9.57 13.53
N GLY A 391 -5.32 -8.38 12.94
CA GLY A 391 -4.20 -7.49 12.62
C GLY A 391 -4.37 -6.08 13.18
N LEU A 392 -3.27 -5.49 13.65
CA LEU A 392 -3.14 -4.06 13.92
C LEU A 392 -1.84 -3.55 13.29
N GLU A 393 -1.95 -2.70 12.27
CA GLU A 393 -0.80 -2.09 11.59
C GLU A 393 -0.30 -0.86 12.32
N MET A 394 1.02 -0.73 12.46
CA MET A 394 1.63 0.37 13.20
C MET A 394 1.74 1.65 12.36
N THR A 395 2.01 1.55 11.07
CA THR A 395 2.05 2.69 10.14
C THR A 395 2.10 2.17 8.70
N ASN A 396 1.22 2.68 7.83
CA ASN A 396 1.21 2.37 6.40
C ASN A 396 2.33 3.10 5.65
N GLU A 397 2.96 2.47 4.66
CA GLU A 397 3.85 3.12 3.67
C GLU A 397 4.91 4.14 4.19
N PRO A 398 5.61 3.97 5.33
CA PRO A 398 6.63 4.92 5.74
C PRO A 398 7.79 4.92 4.73
N ILE A 399 8.10 6.07 4.11
CA ILE A 399 9.21 6.13 3.16
C ILE A 399 10.55 5.91 3.89
N SER A 400 11.50 5.27 3.22
CA SER A 400 12.86 5.05 3.73
C SER A 400 13.89 6.06 3.21
N TYR A 401 13.43 7.20 2.68
CA TYR A 401 14.24 8.23 2.03
C TYR A 401 13.83 9.65 2.45
N GLY A 402 14.62 10.65 2.04
CA GLY A 402 14.39 12.05 2.37
C GLY A 402 14.61 12.30 3.86
N ASN A 403 13.58 12.79 4.55
CA ASN A 403 13.60 13.07 6.00
C ASN A 403 13.48 11.80 6.87
N ASN A 404 13.14 10.66 6.28
CA ASN A 404 13.08 9.38 6.98
C ASN A 404 14.29 8.50 6.67
N HIS A 405 14.68 7.68 7.64
CA HIS A 405 15.75 6.69 7.53
C HIS A 405 15.25 5.31 7.98
N PHE A 406 15.54 4.27 7.20
CA PHE A 406 15.06 2.91 7.45
C PHE A 406 15.46 2.35 8.83
N SER A 407 16.70 2.61 9.28
CA SER A 407 17.17 2.18 10.59
C SER A 407 16.41 2.84 11.76
N VAL A 408 15.89 4.06 11.58
CA VAL A 408 15.02 4.72 12.55
C VAL A 408 13.62 4.08 12.50
N THR A 409 13.10 3.78 11.31
CA THR A 409 11.85 3.01 11.14
C THR A 409 11.91 1.65 11.84
N GLN A 410 13.02 0.91 11.67
CA GLN A 410 13.26 -0.38 12.33
C GLN A 410 13.42 -0.26 13.86
N SER A 411 14.04 0.82 14.35
CA SER A 411 14.18 1.06 15.80
C SER A 411 12.83 1.39 16.42
N TRP A 412 12.10 2.34 15.82
CA TRP A 412 10.77 2.74 16.23
C TRP A 412 9.78 1.57 16.19
N ALA A 413 9.83 0.70 15.17
CA ALA A 413 8.95 -0.47 15.08
C ALA A 413 9.11 -1.44 16.25
N GLN A 414 10.31 -1.56 16.84
CA GLN A 414 10.55 -2.39 18.03
C GLN A 414 10.00 -1.73 19.30
N GLU A 415 10.14 -0.42 19.44
CA GLU A 415 9.56 0.37 20.53
C GLU A 415 8.03 0.36 20.47
N ALA A 416 7.46 0.64 19.30
CA ALA A 416 6.03 0.63 19.02
C ALA A 416 5.41 -0.75 19.23
N TYR A 417 6.05 -1.83 18.74
CA TYR A 417 5.60 -3.20 19.00
C TYR A 417 5.57 -3.50 20.50
N THR A 418 6.61 -3.10 21.25
CA THR A 418 6.69 -3.33 22.69
C THR A 418 5.57 -2.59 23.45
N ALA A 419 5.33 -1.32 23.10
CA ALA A 419 4.24 -0.53 23.68
C ALA A 419 2.86 -1.11 23.32
N VAL A 420 2.61 -1.42 22.05
CA VAL A 420 1.37 -2.05 21.56
C VAL A 420 1.12 -3.37 22.29
N LYS A 421 2.09 -4.29 22.34
CA LYS A 421 1.89 -5.59 23.01
C LYS A 421 1.69 -5.46 24.53
N ALA A 422 2.09 -4.36 25.17
CA ALA A 422 1.77 -4.09 26.58
C ALA A 422 0.29 -3.70 26.82
N GLN A 423 -0.42 -3.24 25.79
CA GLN A 423 -1.86 -2.89 25.86
C GLN A 423 -2.79 -4.01 25.36
N VAL A 424 -2.25 -5.06 24.74
CA VAL A 424 -3.02 -6.11 24.04
C VAL A 424 -3.29 -7.31 24.96
N GLU A 425 -4.58 -7.60 25.19
CA GLU A 425 -5.02 -8.82 25.88
C GLU A 425 -5.06 -10.03 24.94
N ASN A 426 -5.39 -9.82 23.67
CA ASN A 426 -5.53 -10.86 22.65
C ASN A 426 -4.17 -11.53 22.33
N PRO A 427 -3.95 -12.80 22.74
CA PRO A 427 -2.67 -13.50 22.56
C PRO A 427 -2.49 -14.06 21.14
N GLY A 428 -3.42 -13.77 20.22
CA GLY A 428 -3.38 -14.08 18.79
C GLY A 428 -3.24 -12.85 17.88
N LEU A 429 -3.44 -11.62 18.39
CA LEU A 429 -3.31 -10.41 17.57
C LEU A 429 -1.88 -10.27 17.02
N VAL A 430 -1.78 -10.20 15.69
CA VAL A 430 -0.56 -9.85 14.97
C VAL A 430 -0.46 -8.34 14.90
N VAL A 431 0.67 -7.81 15.37
CA VAL A 431 1.06 -6.42 15.16
C VAL A 431 1.88 -6.38 13.88
N VAL A 432 1.46 -5.56 12.92
CA VAL A 432 2.03 -5.54 11.58
C VAL A 432 2.77 -4.22 11.32
N MET A 433 3.82 -4.30 10.52
CA MET A 433 4.63 -3.18 10.06
C MET A 433 4.70 -3.22 8.53
N HIS A 434 4.46 -2.11 7.83
CA HIS A 434 4.74 -2.04 6.39
C HIS A 434 6.26 -2.08 6.14
N ASP A 435 6.71 -2.72 5.05
CA ASP A 435 8.15 -2.98 4.80
C ASP A 435 9.02 -1.73 4.53
N ALA A 436 8.42 -0.55 4.55
CA ALA A 436 9.03 0.76 4.32
C ALA A 436 9.66 0.93 2.93
N PHE A 437 9.12 0.23 1.93
CA PHE A 437 9.63 0.11 0.56
C PHE A 437 11.04 -0.50 0.48
N GLN A 438 11.41 -1.35 1.44
CA GLN A 438 12.70 -2.08 1.45
C GLN A 438 12.52 -3.59 1.20
N GLY A 439 11.29 -4.07 1.06
CA GLY A 439 10.97 -5.48 0.87
C GLY A 439 10.86 -6.25 2.19
N ALA A 440 9.90 -7.16 2.26
CA ALA A 440 9.61 -8.00 3.43
C ALA A 440 10.85 -8.75 4.01
N THR A 441 11.87 -9.04 3.20
CA THR A 441 13.10 -9.71 3.62
C THR A 441 14.07 -8.79 4.39
N ALA A 442 13.98 -7.47 4.25
CA ALA A 442 14.80 -6.50 4.99
C ALA A 442 14.47 -6.42 6.51
N TRP A 443 13.43 -7.13 6.93
CA TRP A 443 12.86 -7.11 8.29
C TRP A 443 13.06 -8.41 9.08
N THR A 444 13.71 -9.43 8.50
CA THR A 444 13.87 -10.75 9.15
C THR A 444 14.56 -10.69 10.50
N ASP A 445 15.49 -9.75 10.69
CA ASP A 445 16.34 -9.68 11.88
C ASP A 445 15.62 -8.96 13.03
N VAL A 446 14.83 -7.93 12.69
CA VAL A 446 13.85 -7.31 13.60
C VAL A 446 12.82 -8.34 14.04
N ALA A 447 12.26 -9.10 13.09
CA ALA A 447 11.27 -10.13 13.38
C ALA A 447 11.82 -11.27 14.25
N GLN A 448 13.05 -11.76 13.98
CA GLN A 448 13.72 -12.73 14.84
C GLN A 448 13.91 -12.20 16.26
N THR A 449 14.26 -10.92 16.41
CA THR A 449 14.44 -10.26 17.71
C THR A 449 13.12 -10.14 18.47
N LEU A 450 12.04 -9.72 17.81
CA LEU A 450 10.72 -9.50 18.43
C LEU A 450 9.92 -10.78 18.68
N ILE A 451 10.09 -11.82 17.85
CA ILE A 451 9.43 -13.12 18.01
C ILE A 451 10.22 -14.01 18.96
N ASN A 452 11.56 -14.00 18.90
CA ASN A 452 12.49 -14.74 19.76
C ASN A 452 12.11 -16.23 19.97
N GLY A 453 11.74 -16.91 18.87
CA GLY A 453 11.28 -18.32 18.89
C GLY A 453 9.89 -18.55 19.51
N GLY A 454 9.19 -17.51 19.95
CA GLY A 454 7.83 -17.54 20.47
C GLY A 454 6.76 -17.54 19.37
N LYS A 455 5.57 -17.02 19.72
CA LYS A 455 4.48 -16.87 18.74
C LYS A 455 4.80 -15.81 17.69
N LYS A 456 4.50 -16.09 16.43
CA LYS A 456 4.51 -15.15 15.30
C LYS A 456 3.45 -14.04 15.44
N THR A 457 3.68 -13.11 16.38
CA THR A 457 2.78 -11.97 16.67
C THR A 457 3.33 -10.62 16.21
N PHE A 458 4.53 -10.60 15.63
CA PHE A 458 5.00 -9.55 14.72
C PHE A 458 4.88 -10.07 13.28
N GLY A 459 4.34 -9.27 12.38
CA GLY A 459 4.24 -9.56 10.94
C GLY A 459 4.64 -8.38 10.07
N ILE A 460 4.76 -8.63 8.77
CA ILE A 460 5.14 -7.60 7.79
C ILE A 460 4.10 -7.50 6.67
N ASP A 461 3.88 -6.26 6.22
CA ASP A 461 3.13 -5.94 5.01
C ASP A 461 4.09 -5.50 3.88
N THR A 462 3.79 -5.84 2.63
CA THR A 462 4.53 -5.43 1.44
C THR A 462 3.57 -5.10 0.29
N HIS A 463 3.70 -3.90 -0.27
CA HIS A 463 2.81 -3.39 -1.32
C HIS A 463 3.37 -3.72 -2.71
N LEU A 464 2.62 -4.49 -3.50
CA LEU A 464 3.12 -5.11 -4.73
C LEU A 464 2.39 -4.59 -5.98
N TYR A 465 2.81 -3.41 -6.43
CA TYR A 465 2.30 -2.74 -7.62
C TYR A 465 3.26 -2.82 -8.82
N GLN A 466 2.72 -2.67 -10.04
CA GLN A 466 3.49 -2.70 -11.30
C GLN A 466 3.06 -1.59 -12.28
N LEU A 467 3.05 -0.33 -11.81
CA LEU A 467 2.75 0.84 -12.65
C LEU A 467 3.48 2.15 -12.25
N TYR A 468 4.22 2.14 -11.13
CA TYR A 468 4.83 3.34 -10.55
C TYR A 468 6.29 3.59 -10.96
N THR A 469 6.86 2.75 -11.82
CA THR A 469 8.23 2.91 -12.32
C THR A 469 8.28 2.85 -13.84
N ASP A 470 9.24 3.54 -14.46
CA ASP A 470 9.46 3.47 -15.91
C ASP A 470 9.75 2.03 -16.39
N ALA A 471 10.36 1.21 -15.53
CA ALA A 471 10.64 -0.20 -15.81
C ALA A 471 9.36 -1.05 -15.81
N ASP A 472 8.39 -0.75 -14.95
CA ASP A 472 7.07 -1.38 -14.95
C ASP A 472 6.21 -0.91 -16.12
N ASN A 473 6.26 0.39 -16.41
CA ASN A 473 5.52 1.02 -17.52
C ASN A 473 6.06 0.67 -18.91
N ALA A 474 7.11 -0.16 -18.98
CA ALA A 474 7.69 -0.73 -20.20
C ALA A 474 7.36 -2.22 -20.40
N LEU A 475 6.63 -2.87 -19.49
CA LEU A 475 6.35 -4.31 -19.54
C LEU A 475 5.15 -4.65 -20.43
N THR A 476 5.24 -5.78 -21.15
CA THR A 476 4.07 -6.46 -21.73
C THR A 476 3.30 -7.23 -20.64
N GLN A 477 2.05 -7.65 -20.91
CA GLN A 477 1.29 -8.42 -19.90
C GLN A 477 2.00 -9.72 -19.50
N SER A 478 2.65 -10.39 -20.46
CA SER A 478 3.48 -11.58 -20.22
C SER A 478 4.65 -11.30 -19.28
N GLU A 479 5.22 -10.10 -19.31
CA GLU A 479 6.32 -9.71 -18.43
C GLU A 479 5.82 -9.26 -17.06
N HIS A 480 4.67 -8.58 -16.98
CA HIS A 480 3.97 -8.31 -15.71
C HIS A 480 3.64 -9.60 -14.94
N ILE A 481 3.08 -10.60 -15.64
CA ILE A 481 2.81 -11.94 -15.10
C ILE A 481 4.12 -12.61 -14.65
N SER A 482 5.18 -12.52 -15.47
CA SER A 482 6.48 -13.11 -15.11
C SER A 482 7.12 -12.44 -13.89
N LYS A 483 7.00 -11.12 -13.75
CA LYS A 483 7.43 -10.36 -12.57
C LYS A 483 6.63 -10.76 -11.33
N ALA A 484 5.31 -10.88 -11.44
CA ALA A 484 4.44 -11.30 -10.35
C ALA A 484 4.82 -12.72 -9.84
N CYS A 485 5.04 -13.66 -10.76
CA CYS A 485 5.52 -15.01 -10.43
C CYS A 485 6.88 -15.02 -9.69
N GLY A 486 7.74 -14.02 -9.93
CA GLY A 486 9.03 -13.88 -9.28
C GLY A 486 8.95 -13.59 -7.77
N TRP A 487 7.92 -12.86 -7.33
CA TRP A 487 7.75 -12.47 -5.91
C TRP A 487 7.62 -13.66 -4.94
N SER A 488 7.22 -14.83 -5.44
CA SER A 488 7.06 -16.07 -4.66
C SER A 488 8.27 -16.43 -3.78
N THR A 489 9.50 -16.15 -4.22
CA THR A 489 10.71 -16.53 -3.48
C THR A 489 10.91 -15.69 -2.22
N ASP A 490 10.91 -14.35 -2.35
CA ASP A 490 11.15 -13.45 -1.20
C ASP A 490 9.96 -13.41 -0.24
N LEU A 491 8.74 -13.56 -0.76
CA LEU A 491 7.54 -13.80 0.05
C LEU A 491 7.70 -15.07 0.89
N ALA A 492 8.09 -16.21 0.29
CA ALA A 492 8.27 -17.45 1.05
C ALA A 492 9.41 -17.37 2.09
N ILE A 493 10.51 -16.67 1.79
CA ILE A 493 11.63 -16.47 2.72
C ILE A 493 11.20 -15.65 3.95
N SER A 494 10.53 -14.52 3.74
CA SER A 494 10.03 -13.70 4.84
C SER A 494 8.91 -14.40 5.62
N ASN A 495 7.98 -15.07 4.93
CA ASN A 495 6.84 -15.78 5.52
C ASN A 495 7.28 -16.98 6.38
N ALA A 496 8.46 -17.55 6.11
CA ALA A 496 9.09 -18.56 6.96
C ALA A 496 9.49 -17.99 8.34
N VAL A 497 9.92 -16.73 8.42
CA VAL A 497 10.37 -16.06 9.67
C VAL A 497 9.20 -15.47 10.46
N MET A 498 8.30 -14.74 9.79
CA MET A 498 7.17 -13.99 10.35
C MET A 498 5.95 -14.15 9.43
N PRO A 499 4.71 -13.77 9.79
CA PRO A 499 3.61 -13.73 8.83
C PRO A 499 3.87 -12.58 7.86
N THR A 500 4.02 -12.89 6.57
CA THR A 500 4.12 -11.91 5.49
C THR A 500 2.77 -11.80 4.79
N TYR A 501 2.31 -10.58 4.55
CA TYR A 501 1.08 -10.29 3.84
C TYR A 501 1.34 -9.37 2.66
N ILE A 502 0.46 -9.41 1.66
CA ILE A 502 0.41 -8.43 0.58
C ILE A 502 -0.83 -7.58 0.84
N GLY A 503 -0.72 -6.61 1.73
CA GLY A 503 -1.80 -5.72 2.15
C GLY A 503 -2.28 -4.80 1.04
N GLU A 504 -1.47 -4.59 0.01
CA GLU A 504 -1.89 -3.90 -1.20
C GLU A 504 -1.31 -4.50 -2.49
N PHE A 505 -2.20 -4.71 -3.45
CA PHE A 505 -1.94 -4.97 -4.85
C PHE A 505 -3.22 -4.61 -5.63
N SER A 506 -3.14 -4.48 -6.97
CA SER A 506 -4.34 -4.22 -7.78
C SER A 506 -4.29 -4.95 -9.12
N ALA A 507 -5.31 -4.74 -9.96
CA ALA A 507 -5.31 -5.19 -11.35
C ALA A 507 -4.72 -4.12 -12.30
N ALA A 508 -4.25 -2.98 -11.78
CA ALA A 508 -3.78 -1.84 -12.56
C ALA A 508 -2.41 -2.09 -13.20
N THR A 509 -2.34 -2.00 -14.54
CA THR A 509 -1.11 -1.95 -15.33
C THR A 509 -1.26 -0.93 -16.47
N ASN A 510 -0.14 -0.51 -17.07
CA ASN A 510 -0.14 0.35 -18.25
C ASN A 510 0.11 -0.51 -19.50
N VAL A 511 -0.93 -1.25 -19.91
CA VAL A 511 -0.90 -2.19 -21.05
C VAL A 511 -1.99 -1.85 -22.07
N CYS A 512 -1.66 -2.03 -23.35
CA CYS A 512 -2.58 -2.09 -24.47
C CYS A 512 -2.62 -3.50 -25.10
N VAL A 513 -3.78 -3.88 -25.65
CA VAL A 513 -4.04 -5.18 -26.26
C VAL A 513 -4.55 -4.98 -27.69
N ASN A 514 -3.85 -5.58 -28.66
CA ASN A 514 -4.16 -5.51 -30.08
C ASN A 514 -5.23 -6.57 -30.46
N PRO A 515 -5.90 -6.45 -31.64
CA PRO A 515 -6.91 -7.42 -32.09
C PRO A 515 -6.41 -8.86 -32.28
N ASP A 516 -5.10 -9.06 -32.45
CA ASP A 516 -4.47 -10.39 -32.52
C ASP A 516 -4.20 -11.02 -31.13
N GLY A 517 -4.49 -10.29 -30.06
CA GLY A 517 -4.26 -10.69 -28.67
C GLY A 517 -2.84 -10.42 -28.16
N SER A 518 -1.94 -9.84 -28.98
CA SER A 518 -0.64 -9.36 -28.54
C SER A 518 -0.79 -8.14 -27.62
N THR A 519 0.18 -7.94 -26.72
CA THR A 519 0.13 -6.85 -25.73
C THR A 519 1.36 -5.96 -25.84
N THR A 520 1.17 -4.64 -25.77
CA THR A 520 2.24 -3.64 -25.74
C THR A 520 2.15 -2.79 -24.49
N ALA A 521 3.29 -2.39 -23.93
CA ALA A 521 3.33 -1.43 -22.83
C ALA A 521 2.80 -0.05 -23.25
N GLY A 522 2.27 0.71 -22.29
CA GLY A 522 1.82 2.09 -22.45
C GLY A 522 0.32 2.31 -22.25
N THR A 523 -0.08 3.58 -22.34
CA THR A 523 -1.46 4.06 -22.10
C THR A 523 -2.20 4.47 -23.37
N SER A 524 -1.59 4.27 -24.55
CA SER A 524 -2.22 4.52 -25.86
C SER A 524 -1.60 3.62 -26.92
N CYS A 525 -2.39 3.29 -27.95
CA CYS A 525 -1.94 2.51 -29.11
C CYS A 525 -2.55 3.07 -30.41
N SER A 526 -1.91 2.78 -31.54
CA SER A 526 -2.25 3.30 -32.87
C SER A 526 -2.73 2.21 -33.86
N VAL A 527 -2.82 0.95 -33.40
CA VAL A 527 -3.36 -0.18 -34.16
C VAL A 527 -4.89 -0.09 -34.13
N ASP A 528 -5.54 -0.22 -35.29
CA ASP A 528 -7.00 -0.22 -35.35
C ASP A 528 -7.59 -1.37 -34.52
N GLY A 529 -8.67 -1.11 -33.79
CA GLY A 529 -9.28 -2.05 -32.84
C GLY A 529 -8.45 -2.38 -31.58
N CYS A 530 -7.27 -1.78 -31.37
CA CYS A 530 -6.53 -1.92 -30.12
C CYS A 530 -7.18 -1.12 -28.98
N GLN A 531 -7.07 -1.63 -27.75
CA GLN A 531 -7.57 -0.97 -26.54
C GLN A 531 -6.50 -0.97 -25.44
N CYS A 532 -6.47 0.09 -24.62
CA CYS A 532 -5.57 0.21 -23.47
C CYS A 532 -6.33 0.20 -22.15
N GLN A 533 -5.71 -0.30 -21.08
CA GLN A 533 -6.30 -0.37 -19.74
C GLN A 533 -6.61 1.02 -19.15
N SER A 534 -5.92 2.06 -19.63
CA SER A 534 -6.16 3.49 -19.40
C SER A 534 -7.45 4.04 -20.04
N GLY A 535 -8.18 3.23 -20.83
CA GLY A 535 -9.49 3.60 -21.38
C GLY A 535 -10.62 3.51 -20.35
N ASN A 536 -11.85 3.74 -20.80
CA ASN A 536 -13.02 3.54 -19.94
C ASN A 536 -13.15 2.06 -19.55
N PHE A 537 -13.33 1.79 -18.25
CA PHE A 537 -13.37 0.43 -17.72
C PHE A 537 -14.63 -0.33 -18.14
N ASP A 538 -15.75 0.38 -18.22
CA ASP A 538 -17.04 -0.21 -18.62
C ASP A 538 -17.02 -0.66 -20.09
N ASP A 539 -16.19 -0.01 -20.92
CA ASP A 539 -16.01 -0.30 -22.34
C ASP A 539 -14.92 -1.36 -22.63
N LEU A 540 -14.28 -1.97 -21.60
CA LEU A 540 -13.22 -2.96 -21.87
C LEU A 540 -13.76 -4.20 -22.60
N ASN A 541 -13.03 -4.62 -23.63
CA ASN A 541 -13.35 -5.77 -24.47
C ASN A 541 -12.81 -7.09 -23.87
N ASP A 542 -13.30 -8.22 -24.39
CA ASP A 542 -12.93 -9.56 -23.91
C ASP A 542 -11.41 -9.85 -23.93
N ALA A 543 -10.67 -9.22 -24.86
CA ALA A 543 -9.22 -9.39 -24.95
C ALA A 543 -8.48 -8.65 -23.82
N MET A 544 -8.88 -7.41 -23.51
CA MET A 544 -8.35 -6.69 -22.36
C MET A 544 -8.76 -7.36 -21.04
N VAL A 545 -10.04 -7.69 -20.88
CA VAL A 545 -10.56 -8.39 -19.69
C VAL A 545 -9.80 -9.70 -19.46
N LYS A 546 -9.51 -10.47 -20.53
CA LYS A 546 -8.65 -11.67 -20.44
C LYS A 546 -7.25 -11.37 -19.92
N GLN A 547 -6.56 -10.35 -20.45
CA GLN A 547 -5.17 -10.07 -20.09
C GLN A 547 -5.05 -9.58 -18.64
N MET A 548 -5.94 -8.67 -18.21
CA MET A 548 -6.05 -8.26 -16.81
C MET A 548 -6.41 -9.45 -15.89
N ARG A 549 -7.33 -10.32 -16.32
CA ARG A 549 -7.72 -11.53 -15.59
C ARG A 549 -6.57 -12.54 -15.43
N MET A 550 -5.73 -12.69 -16.45
CA MET A 550 -4.51 -13.51 -16.38
C MET A 550 -3.54 -12.94 -15.33
N PHE A 551 -3.32 -11.63 -15.34
CA PHE A 551 -2.46 -10.96 -14.35
C PHE A 551 -2.98 -11.09 -12.91
N VAL A 552 -4.28 -10.86 -12.66
CA VAL A 552 -4.90 -11.07 -11.34
C VAL A 552 -4.74 -12.52 -10.88
N GLU A 553 -5.06 -13.51 -11.71
CA GLU A 553 -4.93 -14.92 -11.31
C GLU A 553 -3.48 -15.34 -11.04
N ALA A 554 -2.49 -14.78 -11.75
CA ALA A 554 -1.07 -15.04 -11.49
C ALA A 554 -0.63 -14.45 -10.14
N GLN A 555 -1.07 -13.23 -9.79
CA GLN A 555 -0.81 -12.63 -8.48
C GLN A 555 -1.43 -13.47 -7.35
N LEU A 556 -2.71 -13.84 -7.48
CA LEU A 556 -3.42 -14.65 -6.49
C LEU A 556 -2.79 -16.05 -6.29
N ASP A 557 -2.36 -16.72 -7.38
CA ASP A 557 -1.65 -18.00 -7.30
C ASP A 557 -0.31 -17.89 -6.54
N VAL A 558 0.42 -16.77 -6.67
CA VAL A 558 1.66 -16.52 -5.94
C VAL A 558 1.41 -16.25 -4.46
N PHE A 559 0.44 -15.38 -4.15
CA PHE A 559 0.17 -14.98 -2.77
C PHE A 559 -0.36 -16.18 -1.97
N GLU A 560 -1.33 -16.94 -2.50
CA GLU A 560 -1.87 -18.14 -1.84
C GLU A 560 -0.84 -19.27 -1.67
N ALA A 561 0.26 -19.26 -2.43
CA ALA A 561 1.34 -20.24 -2.34
C ALA A 561 2.55 -19.79 -1.49
N SER A 562 2.66 -18.52 -1.12
CA SER A 562 3.90 -17.96 -0.53
C SER A 562 3.73 -16.97 0.63
N SER A 563 2.53 -16.45 0.89
CA SER A 563 2.26 -15.50 1.99
C SER A 563 1.35 -16.09 3.08
N SER A 564 0.98 -15.27 4.08
CA SER A 564 -0.06 -15.55 5.07
C SER A 564 -1.42 -14.91 4.69
N GLY A 565 -1.45 -14.09 3.64
CA GLY A 565 -2.64 -13.43 3.13
C GLY A 565 -2.36 -12.38 2.05
N TYR A 566 -3.42 -11.87 1.45
CA TYR A 566 -3.43 -10.69 0.57
C TYR A 566 -4.67 -9.83 0.84
N PHE A 567 -4.57 -8.54 0.53
CA PHE A 567 -5.69 -7.60 0.52
C PHE A 567 -5.62 -6.78 -0.78
N MET A 568 -6.65 -6.90 -1.63
CA MET A 568 -6.66 -6.12 -2.87
C MET A 568 -6.98 -4.65 -2.57
N TRP A 569 -6.19 -3.73 -3.11
CA TRP A 569 -6.50 -2.31 -3.13
C TRP A 569 -7.36 -1.99 -4.36
N ALA A 570 -8.64 -1.69 -4.20
CA ALA A 570 -9.48 -1.62 -3.01
C ALA A 570 -10.88 -2.20 -3.28
N ALA A 571 -11.72 -2.33 -2.24
CA ALA A 571 -13.07 -2.87 -2.36
C ALA A 571 -13.94 -2.09 -3.37
N LYS A 572 -13.84 -0.75 -3.31
CA LYS A 572 -14.39 0.22 -4.27
C LYS A 572 -13.23 1.06 -4.82
N GLY A 573 -13.25 1.36 -6.11
CA GLY A 573 -12.20 2.14 -6.77
C GLY A 573 -12.38 2.17 -8.29
N PRO A 574 -11.79 3.15 -8.99
CA PRO A 574 -11.94 3.31 -10.43
C PRO A 574 -11.11 2.30 -11.23
N GLY A 575 -11.63 1.83 -12.37
CA GLY A 575 -10.86 1.00 -13.29
C GLY A 575 -10.32 -0.29 -12.66
N GLY A 576 -9.03 -0.57 -12.88
CA GLY A 576 -8.32 -1.74 -12.32
C GLY A 576 -8.05 -1.67 -10.80
N TRP A 577 -8.53 -0.64 -10.11
CA TRP A 577 -8.39 -0.43 -8.68
C TRP A 577 -9.62 -0.84 -7.86
N GLY A 578 -10.72 -1.25 -8.49
CA GLY A 578 -11.89 -1.71 -7.76
C GLY A 578 -12.03 -3.23 -7.77
N PHE A 579 -12.36 -3.79 -6.61
CA PHE A 579 -12.71 -5.20 -6.49
C PHE A 579 -14.12 -5.47 -7.03
N LEU A 580 -15.12 -4.68 -6.65
CA LEU A 580 -16.52 -4.94 -7.00
C LEU A 580 -16.81 -4.78 -8.50
N ASN A 581 -16.32 -3.72 -9.14
CA ASN A 581 -16.41 -3.57 -10.61
C ASN A 581 -15.52 -4.59 -11.35
N GLY A 582 -14.35 -4.96 -10.79
CA GLY A 582 -13.49 -6.01 -11.34
C GLY A 582 -14.14 -7.40 -11.31
N ILE A 583 -14.97 -7.68 -10.30
CA ILE A 583 -15.83 -8.87 -10.23
C ILE A 583 -16.91 -8.81 -11.32
N GLU A 584 -17.64 -7.69 -11.44
CA GLU A 584 -18.71 -7.50 -12.43
C GLU A 584 -18.19 -7.62 -13.88
N LYS A 585 -17.07 -6.96 -14.17
CA LYS A 585 -16.38 -7.01 -15.47
C LYS A 585 -15.66 -8.34 -15.72
N GLY A 586 -15.60 -9.24 -14.74
CA GLY A 586 -14.99 -10.57 -14.85
C GLY A 586 -13.46 -10.60 -14.84
N VAL A 587 -12.82 -9.45 -14.61
CA VAL A 587 -11.37 -9.27 -14.40
C VAL A 587 -10.91 -10.00 -13.14
N ILE A 588 -11.74 -10.07 -12.11
CA ILE A 588 -11.44 -10.71 -10.83
C ILE A 588 -12.20 -12.04 -10.72
N PRO A 589 -11.61 -13.09 -10.10
CA PRO A 589 -12.32 -14.34 -9.89
C PRO A 589 -13.54 -14.20 -8.96
N ASN A 590 -14.66 -14.80 -9.34
CA ASN A 590 -15.85 -14.94 -8.49
C ASN A 590 -16.32 -16.41 -8.52
N PRO A 591 -16.23 -17.17 -7.41
CA PRO A 591 -15.58 -16.78 -6.16
C PRO A 591 -14.08 -16.51 -6.36
N VAL A 592 -13.45 -15.79 -5.42
CA VAL A 592 -12.04 -15.34 -5.50
C VAL A 592 -11.02 -16.50 -5.66
N THR A 593 -11.42 -17.71 -5.25
CA THR A 593 -10.65 -18.96 -5.41
C THR A 593 -10.78 -19.62 -6.79
N SER A 594 -11.68 -19.14 -7.67
CA SER A 594 -11.82 -19.68 -9.03
C SER A 594 -10.63 -19.31 -9.92
N ARG A 595 -10.36 -20.13 -10.94
CA ARG A 595 -9.31 -19.88 -11.95
C ARG A 595 -9.82 -20.20 -13.36
N LYS A 596 -9.55 -19.31 -14.31
CA LYS A 596 -9.70 -19.50 -15.77
C LYS A 596 -8.36 -19.80 -16.45
N TYR A 597 -7.26 -19.34 -15.85
CA TYR A 597 -5.90 -19.36 -16.39
C TYR A 597 -4.93 -19.85 -15.29
N SER A 598 -5.13 -21.10 -14.86
CA SER A 598 -4.33 -21.73 -13.81
C SER A 598 -2.87 -21.99 -14.23
N SER A 599 -1.97 -22.09 -13.24
CA SER A 599 -0.59 -22.59 -13.42
C SER A 599 0.35 -21.70 -14.24
N GLN A 600 0.04 -20.42 -14.42
CA GLN A 600 0.87 -19.48 -15.19
C GLN A 600 2.33 -19.44 -14.71
N CYS A 601 2.56 -19.49 -13.39
CA CYS A 601 3.90 -19.48 -12.81
C CYS A 601 4.67 -20.82 -12.89
N SER A 602 4.02 -21.94 -13.27
CA SER A 602 4.64 -23.27 -13.16
C SER A 602 5.81 -23.51 -14.13
N GLY A 603 5.90 -22.72 -15.21
CA GLY A 603 7.01 -22.79 -16.17
C GLY A 603 8.29 -22.07 -15.71
N LEU A 604 8.15 -21.05 -14.86
CA LEU A 604 9.25 -20.11 -14.55
C LEU A 604 10.26 -20.67 -13.55
N VAL A 605 9.87 -21.67 -12.75
CA VAL A 605 10.75 -22.41 -11.81
C VAL A 605 11.83 -23.25 -12.55
N LYS A 606 11.83 -23.30 -13.89
CA LYS A 606 12.77 -24.10 -14.70
C LYS A 606 13.86 -23.29 -15.42
N ARG A 607 14.57 -22.40 -14.71
CA ARG A 607 15.93 -21.97 -15.11
C ARG A 607 16.96 -22.12 -13.99
N GLU A 608 17.80 -23.14 -14.16
CA GLU A 608 19.17 -23.27 -13.63
C GLU A 608 19.37 -23.35 -12.10
N SER A 609 18.87 -24.41 -11.46
CA SER A 609 19.61 -25.05 -10.36
C SER A 609 20.43 -26.23 -10.89
N LYS A 610 21.57 -25.96 -11.56
CA LYS A 610 22.55 -27.01 -11.92
C LYS A 610 23.10 -27.61 -10.63
N GLY A 611 22.68 -28.83 -10.33
CA GLY A 611 22.59 -29.30 -8.95
C GLY A 611 23.90 -29.75 -8.29
N TRP A 612 23.94 -29.63 -6.96
CA TRP A 612 24.96 -30.22 -6.11
C TRP A 612 24.35 -31.36 -5.28
N ARG A 613 24.37 -32.59 -5.82
CA ARG A 613 24.00 -33.80 -5.08
C ARG A 613 25.13 -34.17 -4.12
N ARG A 614 25.11 -33.64 -2.88
CA ARG A 614 25.91 -34.23 -1.79
C ARG A 614 25.33 -35.58 -1.44
N TRP A 615 26.10 -36.64 -1.68
CA TRP A 615 25.86 -37.95 -1.11
C TRP A 615 26.23 -37.89 0.37
N PHE A 616 25.39 -38.49 1.23
CA PHE A 616 25.71 -38.68 2.64
C PHE A 616 26.48 -39.99 2.85
N TRP A 617 27.58 -39.88 3.58
CA TRP A 617 28.24 -40.89 4.42
C TRP A 617 28.92 -40.14 5.57
#